data_AF-A0AAE0N8X6-F1
#
_entry.id   AF-A0AAE0N8X6-F1
#
_cell.length_a   1.000
_cell.length_b   1.000
_cell.length_c   1.000
_cell.angle_alpha   90.00
_cell.angle_beta   90.00
_cell.angle_gamma   90.00
#
_symmetry.space_group_name_H-M   'P 1'
#
loop_
_entity.id
_entity.type
_entity.pdbx_description
1 polymer ?
#
loop_
_entity_poly.entity_id
_entity_poly.type
_entity_poly.pdbx_seq_one_letter_code
_entity_poly.pdbx_strand_id
1 'polypeptide(L)'
;MADPPDEEVRERLKAALWFAIGKMVDEESLRRNRNATPQFIAALTEMVWAQIENVAVDLESFSQHAGRTTVTTDDVLLLARRNSDLHAMIKDCVDRLKATKAKGKARR
;
A
#
# COMPACT_ATOMS: atom_id res chain seq x y z
N MET A 1 30.19 -13.57 7.85
CA MET A 1 29.14 -13.78 6.84
C MET A 1 28.47 -12.43 6.66
N ALA A 2 28.70 -11.76 5.53
CA ALA A 2 27.95 -10.55 5.20
C ALA A 2 26.66 -11.02 4.55
N ASP A 3 25.50 -10.70 5.14
CA ASP A 3 24.24 -10.92 4.46
C ASP A 3 24.27 -10.16 3.11
N PRO A 4 23.73 -10.73 2.02
CA PRO A 4 23.64 -9.99 0.77
C PRO A 4 22.85 -8.69 1.04
N PRO A 5 23.20 -7.57 0.38
CA PRO A 5 22.61 -6.26 0.66
C PRO A 5 21.07 -6.25 0.55
N ASP A 6 20.50 -7.20 -0.19
CA ASP A 6 19.07 -7.38 -0.36
C ASP A 6 18.36 -7.92 0.89
N GLU A 7 19.02 -8.75 1.70
CA GLU A 7 18.41 -9.34 2.91
C GLU A 7 18.34 -8.32 4.05
N GLU A 8 19.39 -7.52 4.24
CA GLU A 8 19.38 -6.43 5.24
C GLU A 8 18.29 -5.40 4.91
N VAL A 9 18.13 -5.06 3.64
CA VAL A 9 17.07 -4.15 3.18
C VAL A 9 15.69 -4.77 3.39
N ARG A 10 15.52 -6.06 3.08
CA ARG A 10 14.28 -6.80 3.29
C ARG A 10 13.87 -6.79 4.76
N GLU A 11 14.78 -7.15 5.67
CA GLU A 11 14.53 -7.15 7.11
C GLU A 11 14.17 -5.76 7.62
N ARG A 12 14.89 -4.73 7.18
CA ARG A 12 14.58 -3.33 7.55
C ARG A 12 13.20 -2.90 7.07
N LEU A 13 12.82 -3.22 5.84
CA LEU A 13 11.49 -2.88 5.29
C LEU A 13 10.39 -3.64 6.03
N LYS A 14 10.62 -4.91 6.35
CA LYS A 14 9.65 -5.74 7.06
C LYS A 14 9.45 -5.30 8.51
N ALA A 15 10.52 -4.90 9.19
CA ALA A 15 10.44 -4.29 10.52
C ALA A 15 9.66 -2.96 10.50
N ALA A 16 9.88 -2.12 9.48
CA ALA A 16 9.11 -0.89 9.31
C ALA A 16 7.61 -1.18 9.04
N LEU A 17 7.31 -2.21 8.25
CA LEU A 17 5.94 -2.65 7.98
C LEU A 17 5.26 -3.17 9.25
N TRP A 18 5.94 -4.02 10.03
CA TRP A 18 5.45 -4.50 11.32
C TRP A 18 5.06 -3.33 12.22
N PHE A 19 5.95 -2.34 12.36
CA PHE A 19 5.70 -1.18 13.21
C PHE A 19 4.47 -0.38 12.76
N ALA A 20 4.33 -0.13 11.45
CA ALA A 20 3.18 0.57 10.90
C ALA A 20 1.86 -0.21 11.12
N ILE A 21 1.88 -1.53 10.90
CA ILE A 21 0.72 -2.40 11.12
C ILE A 21 0.35 -2.45 12.60
N GLY A 22 1.33 -2.59 13.49
CA GLY A 22 1.12 -2.56 14.94
C GLY A 22 0.34 -1.31 15.37
N LYS A 23 0.78 -0.13 14.90
CA LYS A 23 0.05 1.13 15.16
C LYS A 23 -1.38 1.13 14.63
N MET A 24 -1.60 0.70 13.39
CA MET A 24 -2.95 0.63 12.82
C MET A 24 -3.86 -0.33 13.58
N VAL A 25 -3.32 -1.47 14.00
CA VAL A 25 -4.04 -2.48 14.78
C VAL A 25 -4.34 -1.95 16.19
N ASP A 26 -3.41 -1.27 16.84
CA ASP A 26 -3.60 -0.67 18.17
C ASP A 26 -4.70 0.40 18.13
N GLU A 27 -4.67 1.29 17.14
CA GLU A 27 -5.71 2.30 16.94
C GLU A 27 -7.10 1.69 16.75
N GLU A 28 -7.21 0.65 15.92
CA GLU A 28 -8.48 -0.02 15.65
C GLU A 28 -8.95 -0.87 16.84
N SER A 29 -8.02 -1.48 17.56
CA SER A 29 -8.27 -2.26 18.79
C SER A 29 -8.83 -1.37 19.89
N LEU A 30 -8.24 -0.18 20.08
CA LEU A 30 -8.73 0.84 21.00
C LEU A 30 -10.16 1.28 20.65
N ARG A 31 -10.41 1.61 19.36
CA ARG A 31 -11.76 2.02 18.89
C ARG A 31 -12.82 0.96 19.14
N ARG A 32 -12.46 -0.31 19.02
CA ARG A 32 -13.38 -1.44 19.19
C ARG A 32 -13.43 -1.97 20.63
N ASN A 33 -12.64 -1.40 21.54
CA ASN A 33 -12.43 -1.88 22.90
C ASN A 33 -12.05 -3.37 22.94
N ARG A 34 -11.07 -3.74 22.11
CA ARG A 34 -10.52 -5.10 21.99
C ARG A 34 -9.00 -5.06 22.07
N ASN A 35 -8.37 -6.23 22.17
CA ASN A 35 -6.93 -6.39 22.10
C ASN A 35 -6.57 -7.29 20.91
N ALA A 36 -5.40 -7.03 20.32
CA ALA A 36 -4.78 -7.91 19.33
C ALA A 36 -3.61 -8.65 19.97
N THR A 37 -3.40 -9.91 19.59
CA THR A 37 -2.23 -10.66 20.03
C THR A 37 -1.00 -10.30 19.19
N PRO A 38 0.22 -10.45 19.72
CA PRO A 38 1.44 -10.28 18.92
C PRO A 38 1.48 -11.21 17.71
N GLN A 39 0.93 -12.43 17.82
CA GLN A 39 0.85 -13.39 16.74
C GLN A 39 -0.09 -12.94 15.63
N PHE A 40 -1.21 -12.29 15.97
CA PHE A 40 -2.11 -11.70 14.98
C PHE A 40 -1.42 -10.58 14.20
N ILE A 41 -0.69 -9.70 14.89
CA ILE A 41 0.06 -8.60 14.25
C ILE A 41 1.15 -9.16 13.34
N ALA A 42 1.88 -10.19 13.77
CA ALA A 42 2.89 -10.86 12.96
C ALA A 42 2.28 -11.50 11.71
N ALA A 43 1.18 -12.26 11.86
CA ALA A 43 0.50 -12.89 10.73
C ALA A 43 -0.06 -11.86 9.73
N LEU A 44 -0.63 -10.77 10.24
CA LEU A 44 -1.11 -9.66 9.40
C LEU A 44 0.05 -8.99 8.65
N THR A 45 1.22 -8.87 9.29
CA THR A 45 2.43 -8.34 8.64
C THR A 45 2.88 -9.21 7.47
N GLU A 46 2.92 -10.54 7.63
CA GLU A 46 3.23 -11.47 6.54
C GLU A 46 2.20 -11.40 5.41
N MET A 47 0.92 -11.31 5.76
CA MET A 47 -0.16 -11.22 4.77
C MET A 47 -0.04 -9.93 3.94
N VAL A 48 0.21 -8.79 4.60
CA VAL A 48 0.39 -7.51 3.91
C VAL A 48 1.67 -7.52 3.07
N TRP A 49 2.75 -8.13 3.56
CA TRP A 49 3.99 -8.28 2.81
C TRP A 49 3.76 -9.04 1.49
N ALA A 50 3.13 -10.22 1.56
CA ALA A 50 2.77 -11.00 0.37
C ALA A 50 1.82 -10.23 -0.57
N GLN A 51 0.90 -9.45 -0.01
CA GLN A 51 0.00 -8.62 -0.82
C GLN A 51 0.75 -7.51 -1.56
N ILE A 52 1.77 -6.89 -0.96
CA ILE A 52 2.59 -5.87 -1.61
C ILE A 52 3.33 -6.46 -2.83
N GLU A 53 3.85 -7.68 -2.72
CA GLU A 53 4.50 -8.38 -3.84
C GLU A 53 3.53 -8.56 -5.02
N ASN A 54 2.31 -9.04 -4.75
CA ASN A 54 1.26 -9.19 -5.77
C ASN A 54 0.89 -7.85 -6.42
N VAL A 55 0.71 -6.81 -5.59
CA VAL A 55 0.35 -5.46 -6.06
C VAL A 55 1.46 -4.87 -6.93
N ALA A 56 2.72 -5.06 -6.58
CA ALA A 56 3.85 -4.56 -7.38
C ALA A 56 3.87 -5.17 -8.78
N VAL A 57 3.71 -6.49 -8.89
CA VAL A 57 3.67 -7.22 -10.16
C VAL A 57 2.48 -6.80 -11.02
N ASP A 58 1.31 -6.66 -10.41
CA ASP A 58 0.10 -6.21 -11.11
C ASP A 58 0.27 -4.78 -11.66
N LEU A 59 0.79 -3.85 -10.86
CA LEU A 59 1.00 -2.46 -11.27
C LEU A 59 2.00 -2.34 -12.42
N GLU A 60 3.10 -3.09 -12.36
CA GLU A 60 4.06 -3.15 -13.46
C GLU A 60 3.39 -3.66 -14.74
N SER A 61 2.70 -4.80 -14.64
CA SER A 61 2.00 -5.44 -15.76
C SER A 61 0.94 -4.54 -16.40
N PHE A 62 0.15 -3.81 -15.59
CA PHE A 62 -0.85 -2.88 -16.11
C PHE A 62 -0.22 -1.70 -16.84
N SER A 63 0.87 -1.14 -16.30
CA SER A 63 1.59 -0.06 -16.96
C SER A 63 2.19 -0.50 -18.30
N GLN A 64 2.77 -1.70 -18.34
CA GLN A 64 3.38 -2.28 -19.54
C GLN A 64 2.32 -2.62 -20.61
N HIS A 65 1.16 -3.13 -20.21
CA HIS A 65 0.03 -3.39 -21.10
C HIS A 65 -0.44 -2.11 -21.82
N ALA A 66 -0.34 -0.96 -21.16
CA ALA A 66 -0.63 0.34 -21.74
C ALA A 66 0.57 0.98 -22.49
N GLY A 67 1.65 0.23 -22.73
CA GLY A 67 2.85 0.72 -23.41
C GLY A 67 3.68 1.73 -22.60
N ARG A 68 3.50 1.78 -21.28
CA ARG A 68 4.19 2.69 -20.36
C ARG A 68 5.21 1.95 -19.51
N THR A 69 6.25 2.66 -19.09
CA THR A 69 7.25 2.19 -18.10
C THR A 69 7.06 2.86 -16.74
N THR A 70 6.13 3.80 -16.65
CA THR A 70 5.82 4.54 -15.42
C THR A 70 4.40 4.21 -14.98
N VAL A 71 4.26 3.71 -13.76
CA VAL A 71 2.98 3.46 -13.10
C VAL A 71 2.25 4.78 -12.85
N THR A 72 0.94 4.80 -13.12
CA THR A 72 0.05 5.95 -12.99
C THR A 72 -1.15 5.63 -12.10
N THR A 73 -1.99 6.62 -11.82
CA THR A 73 -3.21 6.40 -11.03
C THR A 73 -4.20 5.45 -11.70
N ASP A 74 -4.14 5.32 -13.03
CA ASP A 74 -5.08 4.47 -13.78
C ASP A 74 -4.77 2.98 -13.54
N ASP A 75 -3.49 2.63 -13.36
CA ASP A 75 -3.05 1.28 -12.97
C ASP A 75 -3.53 0.92 -11.56
N VAL A 76 -3.47 1.88 -10.63
CA VAL A 76 -3.96 1.72 -9.25
C VAL A 76 -5.49 1.57 -9.22
N LEU A 77 -6.22 2.31 -10.05
CA LEU A 77 -7.67 2.15 -10.17
C LEU A 77 -8.05 0.78 -10.76
N LEU A 78 -7.25 0.28 -11.70
CA LEU A 78 -7.45 -1.04 -12.30
C LEU A 78 -7.21 -2.18 -11.30
N LEU A 79 -6.29 -2.00 -10.34
CA LEU A 79 -6.08 -2.95 -9.24
C LEU A 79 -7.37 -3.16 -8.41
N ALA A 80 -8.13 -2.09 -8.18
CA ALA A 80 -9.36 -2.13 -7.38
C ALA A 80 -10.60 -2.59 -8.14
N ARG A 81 -10.49 -2.94 -9.43
CA ARG A 81 -11.63 -3.22 -10.34
C ARG A 81 -12.61 -4.31 -9.86
N ARG A 82 -12.15 -5.22 -8.99
CA ARG A 82 -12.95 -6.36 -8.50
C ARG A 82 -13.85 -5.99 -7.31
N ASN A 83 -13.70 -4.81 -6.74
CA ASN A 83 -14.50 -4.35 -5.61
C ASN A 83 -14.95 -2.90 -5.89
N SER A 84 -16.24 -2.73 -6.20
CA SER A 84 -16.81 -1.43 -6.58
C SER A 84 -16.64 -0.37 -5.49
N ASP A 85 -16.80 -0.75 -4.22
CA ASP A 85 -16.72 0.19 -3.09
C ASP A 85 -15.27 0.63 -2.88
N LEU A 86 -14.32 -0.31 -2.95
CA LEU A 86 -12.90 0.00 -2.90
C LEU A 86 -12.47 0.88 -4.08
N HIS A 87 -12.96 0.56 -5.29
CA HIS A 87 -12.67 1.36 -6.48
C HIS A 87 -13.17 2.80 -6.31
N ALA A 88 -14.40 2.99 -5.83
CA ALA A 88 -14.97 4.31 -5.56
C ALA A 88 -14.12 5.09 -4.52
N MET A 89 -13.77 4.45 -3.40
CA MET A 89 -12.94 5.07 -2.36
C MET A 89 -11.56 5.50 -2.88
N ILE A 90 -10.91 4.65 -3.69
CA ILE A 90 -9.59 4.97 -4.28
C ILE A 90 -9.73 6.08 -5.33
N LYS A 91 -10.77 6.03 -6.16
CA LYS A 91 -11.05 7.08 -7.14
C LYS A 91 -11.24 8.44 -6.49
N ASP A 92 -12.02 8.52 -5.42
CA ASP A 92 -12.20 9.75 -4.66
C ASP A 92 -10.87 10.27 -4.10
N CYS A 93 -10.00 9.36 -3.63
CA CYS A 93 -8.67 9.72 -3.16
C CYS A 93 -7.81 10.31 -4.29
N VAL A 94 -7.79 9.66 -5.46
CA VAL A 94 -7.08 10.12 -6.66
C VAL A 94 -7.57 11.51 -7.09
N ASP A 95 -8.89 11.71 -7.15
CA ASP A 95 -9.48 12.98 -7.58
C ASP A 95 -9.13 14.12 -6.62
N ARG A 96 -9.16 13.86 -5.30
CA ARG A 96 -8.68 14.82 -4.28
C ARG A 96 -7.21 15.18 -4.49
N LEU A 97 -6.34 14.20 -4.72
CA LEU A 97 -4.90 14.43 -4.94
C LEU A 97 -4.61 15.19 -6.25
N LYS A 98 -5.39 14.97 -7.30
CA LYS A 98 -5.31 15.73 -8.56
C LYS A 98 -5.71 17.20 -8.33
N ALA A 99 -6.79 17.43 -7.58
CA ALA A 99 -7.26 18.78 -7.27
C ALA A 99 -6.26 19.58 -6.40
N THR A 100 -5.60 18.96 -5.42
CA THR A 100 -4.59 19.64 -4.59
C THR A 100 -3.35 20.02 -5.41
N LYS A 101 -2.89 19.15 -6.30
CA LYS A 101 -1.77 19.44 -7.21
C LYS A 101 -2.08 20.60 -8.16
N ALA A 102 -3.31 20.65 -8.71
CA ALA A 102 -3.73 21.75 -9.58
C ALA A 102 -3.71 23.11 -8.85
N LYS A 103 -4.19 23.16 -7.60
CA LYS A 103 -4.15 24.38 -6.76
C LYS A 103 -2.72 24.84 -6.44
N GLY A 104 -1.79 23.91 -6.22
CA GLY A 104 -0.38 24.23 -5.98
C GLY A 104 0.30 24.83 -7.22
N LYS A 105 -0.07 24.36 -8.41
CA LYS A 105 0.45 24.88 -9.69
C LYS A 105 -0.12 26.25 -10.04
N ALA A 106 -1.36 26.55 -9.66
CA ALA A 106 -1.98 27.87 -9.89
C ALA A 106 -1.47 28.97 -8.93
N ARG A 107 -0.77 28.61 -7.84
CA ARG A 107 -0.16 29.55 -6.87
C ARG A 107 1.32 29.83 -7.13
N ARG A 108 1.94 29.16 -8.10
CA ARG A 108 3.32 29.38 -8.57
C ARG A 108 3.28 30.11 -9.90
#